data_AF-A3XF84-F1
#
_entry.id   AF-A3XF84-F1
#
_cell.length_a   1.000
_cell.length_b   1.000
_cell.length_c   1.000
_cell.angle_alpha   90.00
_cell.angle_beta   90.00
_cell.angle_gamma   90.00
#
_symmetry.space_group_name_H-M   'P 1'
#
loop_
_entity.id
_entity.type
_entity.pdbx_description
1 polymer ?
#
loop_
_entity_poly.entity_id
_entity_poly.type
_entity_poly.pdbx_seq_one_letter_code
_entity_poly.pdbx_strand_id
1 'polypeptide(L)'
;MTGKPWHITREDGGLVLSRQIPPRFDVAVSVVFPLAAPLRLAQQIRQDMWRAVQNVRGFSPVVKVETRGDSLLVTAGGRVAGRVPGNLASEIRAILEDESKRSRWLRHALRDKKRSQDVQSGVILHKSTTGFDKEVETGQ
;
A
#
# COMPACT_ATOMS: atom_id res chain seq x y z
N MET A 1 -3.03 -8.89 23.66
CA MET A 1 -1.62 -8.53 23.39
C MET A 1 -1.58 -7.24 22.59
N THR A 2 -1.42 -6.09 23.25
CA THR A 2 -1.26 -4.79 22.59
C THR A 2 0.15 -4.70 22.01
N GLY A 3 0.29 -5.14 20.75
CA GLY A 3 1.54 -4.97 20.01
C GLY A 3 1.85 -3.49 19.83
N LYS A 4 3.15 -3.14 19.80
CA LYS A 4 3.60 -1.77 19.49
C LYS A 4 2.87 -1.23 18.24
N PRO A 5 2.37 0.02 18.27
CA PRO A 5 1.67 0.61 17.15
C PRO A 5 2.59 0.70 15.93
N TRP A 6 2.01 0.52 14.74
CA TRP A 6 2.72 0.71 13.47
C TRP A 6 2.63 2.17 13.08
N HIS A 7 3.74 2.72 12.63
CA HIS A 7 3.83 4.09 12.18
C HIS A 7 3.67 4.14 10.66
N ILE A 8 2.74 4.97 10.19
CA ILE A 8 2.51 5.23 8.78
C ILE A 8 2.87 6.69 8.54
N THR A 9 3.96 6.91 7.81
CA THR A 9 4.36 8.24 7.35
C THR A 9 4.05 8.35 5.87
N ARG A 10 3.46 9.47 5.46
CA ARG A 10 3.26 9.82 4.05
C ARG A 10 4.19 10.98 3.74
N GLU A 11 5.03 10.81 2.73
CA GLU A 11 5.97 11.81 2.22
C GLU A 11 5.69 11.96 0.72
N ASP A 12 6.15 13.03 0.07
CA ASP A 12 5.81 13.41 -1.32
C ASP A 12 5.77 12.23 -2.31
N GLY A 13 4.57 11.71 -2.58
CA GLY A 13 4.33 10.58 -3.50
C GLY A 13 4.65 9.18 -2.96
N GLY A 14 5.04 9.07 -1.69
CA GLY A 14 5.47 7.83 -1.03
C GLY A 14 4.83 7.56 0.34
N LEU A 15 4.92 6.30 0.76
CA LEU A 15 4.40 5.81 2.03
C LEU A 15 5.46 4.96 2.72
N VAL A 16 5.76 5.27 3.97
CA VAL A 16 6.66 4.47 4.82
C VAL A 16 5.84 3.84 5.95
N LEU A 17 5.85 2.51 6.01
CA LEU A 17 5.29 1.71 7.09
C LEU A 17 6.44 1.17 7.93
N SER A 18 6.52 1.57 9.20
CA SER A 18 7.62 1.17 10.09
C SER A 18 7.13 0.79 11.48
N ARG A 19 7.91 -0.07 12.15
CA ARG A 19 7.65 -0.44 13.55
C ARG A 19 8.36 0.47 14.57
N GLN A 20 9.41 1.17 14.15
CA GLN A 20 10.17 2.10 14.98
C GLN A 20 10.43 3.39 14.23
N ILE A 21 10.36 4.51 14.95
CA ILE A 21 10.76 5.84 14.47
C ILE A 21 12.14 6.19 15.08
N PRO A 22 13.06 6.79 14.33
CA PRO A 22 12.99 7.02 12.89
C PRO A 22 13.10 5.70 12.10
N PRO A 23 12.41 5.59 10.94
CA PRO A 23 12.55 4.43 10.06
C PRO A 23 14.02 4.30 9.64
N ARG A 24 14.55 3.08 9.69
CA ARG A 24 15.93 2.78 9.34
C ARG A 24 16.01 1.46 8.59
N PHE A 25 16.84 1.44 7.54
CA PHE A 25 17.15 0.27 6.75
C PHE A 25 18.61 -0.12 6.98
N ASP A 26 18.86 -1.16 7.79
CA ASP A 26 20.17 -1.81 7.84
C ASP A 26 20.32 -2.85 6.72
N VAL A 27 19.17 -3.39 6.27
CA VAL A 27 19.01 -4.17 5.06
C VAL A 27 17.81 -3.63 4.29
N ALA A 28 17.93 -3.58 2.97
CA ALA A 28 16.87 -3.14 2.07
C ALA A 28 16.93 -3.91 0.74
N VAL A 29 15.76 -4.31 0.25
CA VAL A 29 15.57 -4.89 -1.08
C VAL A 29 14.46 -4.12 -1.77
N SER A 30 14.71 -3.72 -3.01
CA SER A 30 13.76 -2.97 -3.82
C SER A 30 13.21 -3.82 -4.96
N VAL A 31 11.91 -3.76 -5.18
CA VAL A 31 11.21 -4.42 -6.29
C VAL A 31 10.12 -3.51 -6.84
N VAL A 32 9.78 -3.69 -8.12
CA VAL A 32 8.72 -2.92 -8.79
C VAL A 32 7.42 -3.72 -8.80
N PHE A 33 6.31 -3.02 -8.59
CA PHE A 33 4.95 -3.53 -8.72
C PHE A 33 4.14 -2.63 -9.67
N PRO A 34 3.10 -3.16 -10.33
CA PRO A 34 2.11 -2.33 -11.01
C PRO A 34 1.36 -1.44 -10.01
N LEU A 35 0.71 -0.37 -10.50
CA LEU A 35 -0.08 0.52 -9.66
C LEU A 35 -1.17 -0.22 -8.87
N ALA A 36 -1.17 -0.03 -7.55
CA ALA A 36 -2.14 -0.55 -6.61
C ALA A 36 -2.24 0.38 -5.39
N ALA A 37 -3.12 0.08 -4.42
CA ALA A 37 -3.21 0.88 -3.19
C ALA A 37 -1.93 0.72 -2.33
N PRO A 38 -1.09 1.78 -2.15
CA PRO A 38 0.24 1.65 -1.55
C PRO A 38 0.22 1.14 -0.11
N LEU A 39 -0.71 1.63 0.71
CA LEU A 39 -0.84 1.20 2.11
C LEU A 39 -1.20 -0.28 2.25
N ARG A 40 -2.14 -0.77 1.45
CA ARG A 40 -2.56 -2.18 1.47
C ARG A 40 -1.43 -3.10 1.03
N LEU A 41 -0.70 -2.69 -0.02
CA LEU A 41 0.47 -3.42 -0.49
C LEU A 41 1.55 -3.48 0.61
N ALA A 42 1.88 -2.33 1.20
CA ALA A 42 2.87 -2.24 2.28
C ALA A 42 2.49 -3.13 3.49
N GLN A 43 1.22 -3.14 3.89
CA GLN A 43 0.72 -3.96 5.01
C GLN A 43 0.88 -5.46 4.73
N GLN A 44 0.53 -5.93 3.52
CA GLN A 44 0.63 -7.33 3.14
C GLN A 44 2.09 -7.80 3.06
N ILE A 45 2.95 -7.02 2.41
CA ILE A 45 4.39 -7.29 2.32
C ILE A 45 5.00 -7.39 3.71
N ARG A 46 4.69 -6.43 4.58
CA ARG A 46 5.15 -6.40 5.96
C ARG A 46 4.69 -7.62 6.76
N GLN A 47 3.45 -8.09 6.59
CA GLN A 47 2.93 -9.28 7.27
C GLN A 47 3.72 -10.54 6.89
N ASP A 48 3.93 -10.76 5.59
CA ASP A 48 4.64 -11.94 5.10
C ASP A 48 6.14 -11.87 5.39
N MET A 49 6.75 -10.70 5.20
CA MET A 49 8.15 -10.46 5.54
C MET A 49 8.39 -10.77 7.01
N TRP A 50 7.57 -10.23 7.93
CA TRP A 50 7.69 -10.50 9.36
C TRP A 50 7.58 -12.00 9.66
N ARG A 51 6.62 -12.72 9.06
CA ARG A 51 6.47 -14.17 9.28
C ARG A 51 7.71 -14.97 8.89
N ALA A 52 8.40 -14.57 7.82
CA ALA A 52 9.59 -15.26 7.36
C ALA A 52 10.84 -14.91 8.18
N VAL A 53 11.01 -13.65 8.58
CA VAL A 53 12.26 -13.16 9.21
C VAL A 53 12.12 -12.91 10.72
N GLN A 54 11.02 -13.30 11.36
CA GLN A 54 10.77 -13.10 12.81
C GLN A 54 11.84 -13.73 13.72
N ASN A 55 12.57 -14.73 13.24
CA ASN A 55 13.65 -15.38 13.98
C ASN A 55 14.95 -14.55 13.99
N VAL A 56 15.03 -13.50 13.16
CA VAL A 56 16.18 -12.58 13.17
C VAL A 56 16.09 -11.68 14.40
N ARG A 57 17.03 -11.89 15.33
CA ARG A 57 17.06 -11.17 16.61
C ARG A 57 17.13 -9.66 16.38
N GLY A 58 16.18 -8.94 16.98
CA GLY A 58 16.13 -7.49 16.94
C GLY A 58 15.77 -6.88 15.58
N PHE A 59 15.24 -7.68 14.66
CA PHE A 59 14.73 -7.16 13.40
C PHE A 59 13.49 -6.28 13.61
N SER A 60 13.53 -5.07 13.06
CA SER A 60 12.41 -4.14 13.06
C SER A 60 12.06 -3.77 11.61
N PRO A 61 10.94 -4.32 11.07
CA PRO A 61 10.56 -4.16 9.67
C PRO A 61 10.20 -2.72 9.29
N VAL A 62 10.60 -2.35 8.09
CA VAL A 62 10.28 -1.09 7.41
C VAL A 62 9.94 -1.41 5.95
N VAL A 63 8.83 -0.85 5.46
CA VAL A 63 8.42 -0.95 4.06
C VAL A 63 8.15 0.45 3.54
N LYS A 64 8.88 0.88 2.51
CA LYS A 64 8.65 2.11 1.78
C LYS A 64 8.03 1.78 0.43
N VAL A 65 7.00 2.51 0.03
CA VAL A 65 6.34 2.40 -1.26
C VAL A 65 6.32 3.78 -1.90
N GLU A 66 6.90 3.91 -3.09
CA GLU A 66 6.98 5.17 -3.82
C GLU A 66 6.26 5.03 -5.15
N THR A 67 5.40 5.99 -5.48
CA THR A 67 4.76 6.04 -6.80
C THR A 67 5.78 6.56 -7.82
N ARG A 68 6.01 5.80 -8.89
CA ARG A 68 6.96 6.11 -9.98
C ARG A 68 6.21 5.99 -11.31
N GLY A 69 5.60 7.08 -11.75
CA GLY A 69 4.74 7.08 -12.94
C GLY A 69 3.64 6.03 -12.82
N ASP A 70 3.64 5.06 -13.73
CA ASP A 70 2.66 3.96 -13.79
C ASP A 70 3.06 2.71 -12.99
N SER A 71 3.95 2.87 -12.01
CA SER A 71 4.43 1.77 -11.18
C SER A 71 4.62 2.20 -9.72
N LEU A 72 4.80 1.19 -8.86
CA LEU A 72 5.19 1.37 -7.47
C LEU A 72 6.58 0.78 -7.27
N LEU A 73 7.52 1.59 -6.80
CA LEU A 73 8.79 1.10 -6.27
C LEU A 73 8.60 0.76 -4.80
N VAL A 74 8.76 -0.51 -4.45
CA VAL A 74 8.68 -0.97 -3.06
C VAL A 74 10.07 -1.31 -2.56
N THR A 75 10.49 -0.67 -1.47
CA THR A 75 11.69 -1.01 -0.72
C THR A 75 11.30 -1.63 0.61
N ALA A 76 11.61 -2.91 0.80
CA ALA A 76 11.30 -3.64 2.03
C ALA A 76 12.59 -4.11 2.72
N GLY A 77 12.57 -4.08 4.04
CA GLY A 77 13.67 -4.52 4.87
C GLY A 77 13.48 -4.04 6.29
N GLY A 78 14.53 -3.53 6.91
CA GLY A 78 14.41 -2.97 8.25
C GLY A 78 15.72 -2.84 9.01
N ARG A 79 15.57 -2.47 10.28
CA ARG A 79 16.66 -2.39 11.24
C ARG A 79 17.00 -3.79 11.77
N VAL A 80 18.27 -4.05 12.03
CA VAL A 80 18.76 -5.26 12.71
C VAL A 80 19.53 -4.84 13.96
N ALA A 81 19.27 -5.47 15.11
CA ALA A 81 20.09 -5.24 16.28
C ALA A 81 21.40 -6.01 16.16
N GLY A 82 22.51 -5.30 15.92
CA GLY A 82 23.84 -5.89 15.80
C GLY A 82 24.19 -6.27 14.35
N ARG A 83 24.84 -7.41 14.16
CA ARG A 83 25.34 -7.83 12.84
C ARG A 83 24.18 -8.28 11.94
N VAL A 84 24.12 -7.74 10.73
CA VAL A 84 23.17 -8.17 9.70
C VAL A 84 23.55 -9.59 9.22
N PRO A 85 22.64 -10.57 9.28
CA PRO A 85 22.88 -11.90 8.71
C PRO A 85 23.10 -11.80 7.19
N GLY A 86 24.11 -12.49 6.67
CA GLY A 86 24.48 -12.40 5.24
C GLY A 86 23.38 -12.90 4.28
N ASN A 87 22.50 -13.79 4.74
CA ASN A 87 21.39 -14.35 3.98
C ASN A 87 20.11 -13.50 4.05
N LEU A 88 20.01 -12.52 4.95
CA LEU A 88 18.76 -11.80 5.22
C LEU A 88 18.25 -11.04 3.98
N ALA A 89 19.15 -10.41 3.23
CA ALA A 89 18.78 -9.73 1.98
C ALA A 89 18.19 -10.72 0.95
N SER A 90 18.79 -11.91 0.83
CA SER A 90 18.31 -12.97 -0.07
C SER A 90 16.96 -13.53 0.37
N GLU A 91 16.74 -13.72 1.67
CA GLU A 91 15.44 -14.15 2.20
C GLU A 91 14.34 -13.12 1.93
N ILE A 92 14.61 -11.83 2.19
CA ILE A 92 13.67 -10.74 1.89
C ILE A 92 13.37 -10.71 0.38
N ARG A 93 14.40 -10.84 -0.46
CA ARG A 93 14.24 -10.89 -1.91
C ARG A 93 13.36 -12.05 -2.37
N ALA A 94 13.62 -13.26 -1.87
CA ALA A 94 12.83 -14.44 -2.20
C ALA A 94 11.34 -14.27 -1.85
N ILE A 95 11.03 -13.57 -0.76
CA ILE A 95 9.64 -13.25 -0.39
C ILE A 95 9.01 -12.26 -1.36
N LEU A 96 9.76 -11.22 -1.75
CA LEU A 96 9.28 -10.17 -2.67
C LEU A 96 9.11 -10.66 -4.11
N GLU A 97 9.89 -11.67 -4.52
CA GLU A 97 9.87 -12.28 -5.86
C GLU A 97 8.94 -13.51 -5.94
N ASP A 98 8.37 -13.98 -4.83
CA ASP A 98 7.41 -15.08 -4.81
C ASP A 98 6.10 -14.72 -5.52
N GLU A 99 5.85 -15.34 -6.68
CA GLU A 99 4.71 -15.01 -7.54
C GLU A 99 3.35 -15.25 -6.86
N SER A 100 3.22 -16.27 -6.01
CA SER A 100 1.98 -16.54 -5.28
C SER A 100 1.67 -15.44 -4.29
N LYS A 101 2.69 -14.95 -3.57
CA LYS A 101 2.56 -13.81 -2.66
C LYS A 101 2.26 -12.52 -3.42
N ARG A 102 2.99 -12.23 -4.50
CA ARG A 102 2.79 -11.04 -5.34
C ARG A 102 1.36 -10.96 -5.87
N SER A 103 0.87 -12.05 -6.46
CA SER A 103 -0.50 -12.18 -6.95
C SER A 103 -1.54 -11.94 -5.85
N ARG A 104 -1.34 -12.50 -4.64
CA ARG A 104 -2.24 -12.29 -3.49
C ARG A 104 -2.26 -10.83 -3.04
N TRP A 105 -1.09 -10.21 -2.89
CA TRP A 105 -0.97 -8.83 -2.44
C TRP A 105 -1.62 -7.86 -3.43
N LEU A 106 -1.38 -8.05 -4.72
CA LEU A 106 -1.97 -7.25 -5.78
C LEU A 106 -3.49 -7.37 -5.81
N ARG A 107 -4.05 -8.58 -5.75
CA ARG A 107 -5.51 -8.78 -5.66
C ARG A 107 -6.12 -8.05 -4.46
N HIS A 108 -5.45 -8.09 -3.31
CA HIS A 108 -5.90 -7.38 -2.10
C HIS A 108 -5.79 -5.85 -2.23
N ALA A 109 -4.73 -5.34 -2.87
CA ALA A 109 -4.49 -3.92 -3.03
C ALA A 109 -5.30 -3.28 -4.18
N LEU A 110 -5.70 -4.05 -5.19
CA LEU A 110 -6.52 -3.60 -6.32
C LEU A 110 -8.02 -3.53 -5.99
N ARG A 111 -8.51 -4.31 -5.01
CA ARG A 111 -9.92 -4.31 -4.58
C ARG A 111 -10.46 -2.93 -4.20
N ASP A 112 -9.61 -2.03 -3.73
CA ASP A 112 -10.00 -0.69 -3.27
C ASP A 112 -10.03 0.33 -4.41
N LYS A 113 -9.12 0.23 -5.39
CA LYS A 113 -9.13 1.09 -6.60
C LYS A 113 -10.47 1.00 -7.34
N LYS A 114 -11.01 -0.22 -7.40
CA LYS A 114 -12.35 -0.49 -7.97
C LYS A 114 -13.46 0.18 -7.15
N ARG A 115 -13.36 0.18 -5.80
CA ARG A 115 -14.37 0.79 -4.91
C ARG A 115 -14.34 2.33 -4.98
N SER A 116 -13.16 2.95 -5.08
CA SER A 116 -13.06 4.42 -5.25
C SER A 116 -13.52 4.90 -6.62
N GLN A 117 -13.27 4.11 -7.68
CA GLN A 117 -13.76 4.41 -9.04
C GLN A 117 -15.29 4.21 -9.15
N ASP A 118 -15.85 3.17 -8.54
CA ASP A 118 -17.29 2.88 -8.55
C ASP A 118 -18.09 3.95 -7.79
N VAL A 119 -17.56 4.45 -6.67
CA VAL A 119 -18.15 5.56 -5.90
C VAL A 119 -18.12 6.89 -6.68
N GLN A 120 -17.08 7.15 -7.49
CA GLN A 120 -17.05 8.35 -8.35
C GLN A 120 -18.00 8.24 -9.56
N SER A 121 -18.16 7.05 -10.16
CA SER A 121 -19.09 6.84 -11.27
C SER A 121 -20.56 6.92 -10.84
N GLY A 122 -20.89 6.51 -9.62
CA GLY A 122 -22.26 6.59 -9.08
C GLY A 122 -22.75 8.01 -8.74
N VAL A 123 -21.84 8.98 -8.59
CA VAL A 123 -22.18 10.37 -8.26
C VAL A 123 -22.55 11.19 -9.52
N ILE A 124 -22.22 10.73 -10.73
CA ILE A 124 -22.46 11.48 -11.98
C ILE A 124 -23.86 11.22 -12.58
N LEU A 125 -24.62 10.23 -12.09
CA LEU A 125 -25.96 9.90 -12.62
C LEU A 125 -27.11 10.44 -11.76
N HIS A 126 -27.10 11.73 -11.42
CA HIS A 126 -28.32 12.47 -11.04
C HIS A 126 -28.33 13.85 -11.70
N LYS A 127 -28.47 13.87 -13.02
CA LYS A 127 -29.11 14.99 -13.71
C LYS A 127 -30.35 14.45 -14.39
N SER A 128 -31.38 14.19 -13.57
CA SER A 128 -32.71 13.85 -14.05
C SER A 128 -33.25 15.05 -14.81
N THR A 129 -33.37 14.85 -16.11
CA THR A 129 -34.22 15.61 -17.02
C THR A 129 -35.68 15.26 -16.73
N THR A 130 -36.49 16.22 -16.29
CA THR A 130 -37.96 16.36 -16.47
C THR A 130 -38.33 17.64 -15.71
N GLY A 131 -38.85 18.73 -16.26
CA GLY A 131 -39.67 18.98 -17.45
C GLY A 131 -40.89 19.77 -16.96
N PHE A 132 -41.19 20.95 -17.54
CA PHE A 132 -42.54 21.43 -17.86
C PHE A 132 -42.51 22.88 -18.40
N ASP A 133 -42.65 23.02 -19.72
CA ASP A 133 -43.26 24.17 -20.36
C ASP A 133 -44.77 24.16 -20.08
N LYS A 134 -45.33 25.29 -19.63
CA LYS A 134 -46.58 25.83 -20.21
C LYS A 134 -46.87 27.25 -19.71
N GLU A 135 -46.80 28.21 -20.64
CA GLU A 135 -47.54 29.45 -20.60
C GLU A 135 -49.05 29.16 -20.51
N VAL A 136 -49.78 29.83 -19.60
CA VAL A 136 -51.15 30.26 -19.88
C VAL A 136 -51.46 31.55 -19.11
N GLU A 137 -51.80 32.55 -19.90
CA GLU A 137 -52.38 33.86 -19.60
C GLU A 137 -53.74 33.72 -18.90
N THR A 138 -54.05 34.59 -17.92
CA THR A 138 -55.39 35.21 -17.73
C THR A 138 -55.39 36.24 -16.58
N GLY A 139 -55.60 37.51 -16.96
CA GLY A 139 -56.46 38.54 -16.35
C GLY A 139 -56.42 38.87 -14.85
N GLN A 140 -56.06 40.12 -14.53
CA GLN A 140 -57.04 41.16 -14.18
C GLN A 140 -56.44 42.56 -14.31
#